data_AF-A0A150G225-F1
#
_entry.id   AF-A0A150G225-F1
#
_cell.length_a   1.000
_cell.length_b   1.000
_cell.length_c   1.000
_cell.angle_alpha   90.00
_cell.angle_beta   90.00
_cell.angle_gamma   90.00
#
_symmetry.space_group_name_H-M   'P 1'
#
loop_
_entity.id
_entity.type
_entity.pdbx_description
1 polymer ?
#
loop_
_entity_poly.entity_id
_entity_poly.type
_entity_poly.pdbx_seq_one_letter_code
_entity_poly.pdbx_strand_id
1 'polypeptide(L)'
;MIARRKRVVEYTHVSKSGGTTLCQLARLNGCRTESFKIENNCLIKDFHDTIRHPHTRAVSHIKHVWSGYARRCGIEGRDVYFPPDARDAAHWLALMPAPLNNYLIRSLLGEAVFNLPAGEIRREHLDTARTLIAQQYDVLLVLEDAELSARVMHYGLGWTHDLRELHANDQTDGPDDDGVPSDVDNLWPYNALDLELYKFGMTLAKLDAVLYDVVHAAAKALWPVSGEMAGAGMMAAAAIADQHQSPVNPGPQTRLGAVGDATGGPY
;
A
#
# COMPACT_ATOMS: atom_id res chain seq x y z
N MET A 1 8.10 -19.51 0.37
CA MET A 1 8.15 -18.52 1.47
C MET A 1 9.41 -17.66 1.34
N ILE A 2 9.35 -16.59 0.54
CA ILE A 2 10.47 -15.64 0.37
C ILE A 2 10.26 -14.43 1.31
N ALA A 3 9.05 -13.87 1.37
CA ALA A 3 8.71 -12.73 2.24
C ALA A 3 9.03 -12.94 3.73
N ARG A 4 8.69 -14.11 4.32
CA ARG A 4 9.09 -14.47 5.70
C ARG A 4 10.61 -14.44 6.00
N ARG A 5 11.48 -14.37 4.99
CA ARG A 5 12.94 -14.20 5.14
C ARG A 5 13.41 -12.76 4.90
N LYS A 6 12.57 -11.88 4.34
CA LYS A 6 12.86 -10.46 4.16
C LYS A 6 12.76 -9.77 5.53
N ARG A 7 13.81 -9.04 5.92
CA ARG A 7 13.93 -8.39 7.25
C ARG A 7 13.19 -7.04 7.34
N VAL A 8 12.66 -6.56 6.23
CA VAL A 8 11.87 -5.34 6.09
C VAL A 8 10.65 -5.70 5.25
N VAL A 9 9.48 -5.26 5.70
CA VAL A 9 8.24 -5.28 4.91
C VAL A 9 7.93 -3.83 4.57
N GLU A 10 7.95 -3.52 3.28
CA GLU A 10 7.56 -2.22 2.75
C GLU A 10 6.13 -2.31 2.21
N TYR A 11 5.27 -1.37 2.60
CA TYR A 11 3.93 -1.25 2.04
C TYR A 11 3.94 -0.18 0.96
N THR A 12 4.58 -0.47 -0.18
CA THR A 12 4.16 0.19 -1.41
C THR A 12 2.71 -0.26 -1.59
N HIS A 13 1.75 0.66 -1.41
CA HIS A 13 0.32 0.42 -1.09
C HIS A 13 -0.11 0.40 0.40
N VAL A 14 -0.54 1.55 0.98
CA VAL A 14 -1.85 1.55 1.72
C VAL A 14 -2.82 2.76 1.57
N SER A 15 -4.11 2.51 1.31
CA SER A 15 -5.20 3.49 1.08
C SER A 15 -5.74 4.10 2.38
N LYS A 16 -5.39 5.36 2.68
CA LYS A 16 -5.93 6.19 3.79
C LYS A 16 -6.10 5.40 5.10
N SER A 17 -7.32 4.97 5.44
CA SER A 17 -7.65 4.12 6.60
C SER A 17 -6.78 2.87 6.70
N GLY A 18 -6.57 2.22 5.56
CA GLY A 18 -5.82 0.98 5.46
C GLY A 18 -4.39 1.15 5.96
N GLY A 19 -3.78 2.33 5.76
CA GLY A 19 -2.45 2.64 6.28
C GLY A 19 -2.42 2.50 7.78
N THR A 20 -3.29 3.25 8.47
CA THR A 20 -3.38 3.22 9.93
C THR A 20 -3.69 1.80 10.42
N THR A 21 -4.57 1.09 9.73
CA THR A 21 -4.91 -0.31 10.02
C THR A 21 -3.69 -1.24 9.89
N LEU A 22 -2.99 -1.27 8.75
CA LEU A 22 -1.81 -2.10 8.54
C LEU A 22 -0.66 -1.73 9.48
N CYS A 23 -0.53 -0.45 9.84
CA CYS A 23 0.46 -0.01 10.82
C CYS A 23 0.16 -0.56 12.22
N GLN A 24 -1.10 -0.53 12.67
CA GLN A 24 -1.47 -1.17 13.95
C GLN A 24 -1.38 -2.72 13.87
N LEU A 25 -1.70 -3.33 12.72
CA LEU A 25 -1.52 -4.77 12.53
C LEU A 25 -0.04 -5.17 12.55
N ALA A 26 0.85 -4.39 11.94
CA ALA A 26 2.29 -4.60 12.04
C ALA A 26 2.76 -4.54 13.51
N ARG A 27 2.20 -3.63 14.31
CA ARG A 27 2.48 -3.55 15.75
C ARG A 27 2.04 -4.81 16.50
N LEU A 28 0.82 -5.29 16.25
CA LEU A 28 0.29 -6.50 16.89
C LEU A 28 1.08 -7.75 16.48
N ASN A 29 1.52 -7.83 15.22
CA ASN A 29 2.39 -8.90 14.72
C ASN A 29 3.87 -8.74 15.10
N GLY A 30 4.21 -7.82 16.01
CA GLY A 30 5.56 -7.69 16.57
C GLY A 30 6.61 -7.07 15.66
N CYS A 31 6.21 -6.40 14.56
CA CYS A 31 7.13 -5.65 13.71
C CYS A 31 7.76 -4.46 14.46
N ARG A 32 8.79 -3.84 13.86
CA ARG A 32 9.45 -2.62 14.37
C ARG A 32 9.40 -1.54 13.30
N THR A 33 9.21 -0.30 13.71
CA THR A 33 9.22 0.92 12.88
C THR A 33 9.68 2.10 13.74
N GLU A 34 9.95 3.26 13.14
CA GLU A 34 10.26 4.51 13.85
C GLU A 34 9.08 5.01 14.69
N SER A 35 7.84 4.84 14.20
CA SER A 35 6.65 5.27 14.94
C SER A 35 5.35 4.55 14.58
N PHE A 36 4.73 3.91 15.57
CA PHE A 36 3.38 3.32 15.46
C PHE A 36 2.24 4.30 15.76
N LYS A 37 2.53 5.60 15.92
CA LYS A 37 1.49 6.60 16.20
C LYS A 37 0.62 6.83 14.97
N ILE A 38 -0.67 7.13 15.18
CA ILE A 38 -1.67 7.27 14.09
C ILE A 38 -1.26 8.37 13.11
N GLU A 39 -0.72 9.48 13.62
CA GLU A 39 -0.23 10.62 12.84
C GLU A 39 1.04 10.32 12.01
N ASN A 40 1.79 9.27 12.36
CA ASN A 40 3.05 8.90 11.71
C ASN A 40 2.95 7.62 10.88
N ASN A 41 1.89 6.83 11.05
CA ASN A 41 1.49 5.73 10.19
C ASN A 41 2.61 4.73 9.77
N CYS A 42 3.53 4.40 10.68
CA CYS A 42 4.67 3.50 10.42
C CYS A 42 5.63 3.98 9.30
N LEU A 43 5.54 5.25 8.89
CA LEU A 43 6.23 5.80 7.73
C LEU A 43 7.75 5.62 7.79
N ILE A 44 8.26 4.90 6.80
CA ILE A 44 9.42 5.37 6.04
C ILE A 44 8.86 6.39 5.02
N LYS A 45 9.59 7.45 4.69
CA LYS A 45 9.03 8.56 3.90
C LYS A 45 8.66 8.14 2.47
N ASP A 46 7.37 8.32 2.19
CA ASP A 46 6.66 8.45 0.90
C ASP A 46 5.95 7.22 0.26
N PHE A 47 4.77 7.52 -0.31
CA PHE A 47 3.77 6.73 -1.09
C PHE A 47 2.66 5.92 -0.34
N HIS A 48 1.41 5.95 -0.90
CA HIS A 48 0.12 5.75 -0.17
C HIS A 48 -1.08 5.21 -1.03
N ASP A 49 -1.22 3.91 -1.30
CA ASP A 49 -2.29 3.41 -2.22
C ASP A 49 -2.97 2.09 -1.78
N THR A 50 -4.07 1.60 -2.33
CA THR A 50 -4.34 0.14 -2.27
C THR A 50 -4.94 -0.31 -3.59
N ILE A 51 -4.80 -1.61 -3.89
CA ILE A 51 -5.65 -2.24 -4.88
C ILE A 51 -7.08 -2.25 -4.31
N ARG A 52 -7.79 -1.19 -4.68
CA ARG A 52 -9.17 -0.87 -4.38
C ARG A 52 -9.85 -0.58 -5.70
N HIS A 53 -11.13 -0.90 -5.83
CA HIS A 53 -11.90 -0.58 -7.01
C HIS A 53 -11.80 0.93 -7.32
N PRO A 54 -11.35 1.33 -8.53
CA PRO A 54 -10.87 2.69 -8.75
C PRO A 54 -11.96 3.76 -8.63
N HIS A 55 -13.22 3.39 -8.93
CA HIS A 55 -14.36 4.29 -8.78
C HIS A 55 -14.61 4.61 -7.30
N THR A 56 -14.63 3.58 -6.45
CA THR A 56 -14.83 3.68 -5.00
C THR A 56 -13.66 4.43 -4.33
N ARG A 57 -12.45 4.28 -4.88
CA ARG A 57 -11.27 5.07 -4.49
C ARG A 57 -11.45 6.55 -4.86
N ALA A 58 -11.86 6.87 -6.09
CA ALA A 58 -12.06 8.26 -6.54
C ALA A 58 -13.09 9.00 -5.67
N VAL A 59 -14.26 8.37 -5.41
CA VAL A 59 -15.27 8.89 -4.46
C VAL A 59 -14.66 9.09 -3.07
N SER A 60 -13.86 8.14 -2.59
CA SER A 60 -13.20 8.24 -1.28
C SER A 60 -12.13 9.34 -1.20
N HIS A 61 -11.49 9.71 -2.32
CA HIS A 61 -10.59 10.87 -2.40
C HIS A 61 -11.38 12.18 -2.35
N ILE A 62 -12.47 12.28 -3.13
CA ILE A 62 -13.39 13.43 -3.12
C ILE A 62 -13.91 13.68 -1.69
N LYS A 63 -14.55 12.67 -1.07
CA LYS A 63 -15.02 12.73 0.33
C LYS A 63 -13.93 13.15 1.31
N HIS A 64 -12.69 12.68 1.11
CA HIS A 64 -11.58 13.02 2.01
C HIS A 64 -11.17 14.49 1.88
N VAL A 65 -11.00 14.97 0.66
CA VAL A 65 -10.54 16.35 0.42
C VAL A 65 -11.64 17.33 0.84
N TRP A 66 -12.89 17.05 0.47
CA TRP A 66 -14.07 17.78 0.90
C TRP A 66 -14.14 17.97 2.43
N SER A 67 -14.15 16.86 3.18
CA SER A 67 -14.17 16.88 4.65
C SER A 67 -12.90 17.47 5.26
N GLY A 68 -11.76 17.37 4.57
CA GLY A 68 -10.49 17.98 4.97
C GLY A 68 -10.54 19.50 4.91
N TYR A 69 -11.05 20.08 3.81
CA TYR A 69 -11.23 21.53 3.67
C TYR A 69 -12.29 22.04 4.64
N ALA A 70 -13.44 21.39 4.75
CA ALA A 70 -14.49 21.77 5.72
C ALA A 70 -13.95 21.84 7.17
N ARG A 71 -13.11 20.88 7.57
CA ARG A 71 -12.52 20.81 8.91
C ARG A 71 -11.38 21.81 9.15
N ARG A 72 -10.58 22.14 8.13
CA ARG A 72 -9.39 23.01 8.27
C ARG A 72 -9.67 24.48 7.96
N CYS A 73 -10.62 24.75 7.08
CA CYS A 73 -10.92 26.08 6.52
C CYS A 73 -12.33 26.57 6.85
N GLY A 74 -13.16 25.74 7.51
CA GLY A 74 -14.59 26.00 7.69
C GLY A 74 -15.39 25.80 6.40
N ILE A 75 -16.71 26.01 6.49
CA ILE A 75 -17.62 25.91 5.33
C ILE A 75 -17.33 27.02 4.32
N GLU A 76 -17.21 28.28 4.78
CA GLU A 76 -16.89 29.42 3.91
C GLU A 76 -15.56 29.23 3.17
N GLY A 77 -14.52 28.78 3.86
CA GLY A 77 -13.21 28.53 3.26
C GLY A 77 -13.16 27.29 2.35
N ARG A 78 -14.09 26.34 2.50
CA ARG A 78 -14.30 25.22 1.56
C ARG A 78 -14.93 25.74 0.26
N ASP A 79 -15.97 26.54 0.36
CA ASP A 79 -16.77 26.98 -0.80
C ASP A 79 -15.97 27.87 -1.78
N VAL A 80 -14.87 28.49 -1.31
CA VAL A 80 -13.87 29.17 -2.17
C VAL A 80 -13.18 28.22 -3.17
N TYR A 81 -12.90 26.97 -2.77
CA TYR A 81 -12.26 25.96 -3.63
C TYR A 81 -13.28 25.05 -4.32
N PHE A 82 -14.52 25.05 -3.84
CA PHE A 82 -15.59 24.22 -4.35
C PHE A 82 -16.89 25.02 -4.46
N PRO A 83 -17.00 25.91 -5.46
CA PRO A 83 -18.21 26.72 -5.65
C PRO A 83 -19.44 25.80 -5.85
N PRO A 84 -20.58 26.06 -5.19
CA PRO A 84 -21.78 25.22 -5.31
C PRO A 84 -22.29 25.07 -6.75
N ASP A 85 -22.00 26.04 -7.61
CA ASP A 85 -22.36 26.13 -9.03
C ASP A 85 -21.32 25.53 -9.99
N ALA A 86 -20.11 25.22 -9.51
CA ALA A 86 -19.02 24.67 -10.32
C ALA A 86 -18.54 23.27 -9.86
N ARG A 87 -19.19 22.64 -8.88
CA ARG A 87 -18.77 21.36 -8.29
C ARG A 87 -19.21 20.13 -9.12
N ASP A 88 -18.80 20.09 -10.39
CA ASP A 88 -18.98 18.96 -11.29
C ASP A 88 -17.74 18.04 -11.37
N ALA A 89 -17.82 16.95 -12.13
CA ALA A 89 -16.70 16.04 -12.34
C ALA A 89 -15.50 16.70 -13.05
N ALA A 90 -15.72 17.69 -13.91
CA ALA A 90 -14.67 18.38 -14.64
C ALA A 90 -13.84 19.29 -13.72
N HIS A 91 -14.49 20.04 -12.82
CA HIS A 91 -13.83 20.82 -11.76
C HIS A 91 -13.02 19.93 -10.83
N TRP A 92 -13.60 18.82 -10.35
CA TRP A 92 -12.87 17.86 -9.52
C TRP A 92 -11.63 17.29 -10.22
N LEU A 93 -11.75 16.91 -11.50
CA LEU A 93 -10.63 16.40 -12.30
C LEU A 93 -9.56 17.48 -12.57
N ALA A 94 -9.95 18.74 -12.77
CA ALA A 94 -9.02 19.86 -12.93
C ALA A 94 -8.26 20.20 -11.64
N LEU A 95 -8.95 20.15 -10.49
CA LEU A 95 -8.36 20.39 -9.17
C LEU A 95 -7.43 19.25 -8.72
N MET A 96 -7.79 18.00 -9.04
CA MET A 96 -7.08 16.80 -8.56
C MET A 96 -6.88 15.75 -9.68
N PRO A 97 -6.10 16.06 -10.72
CA PRO A 97 -5.97 15.19 -11.88
C PRO A 97 -5.34 13.83 -11.53
N ALA A 98 -4.27 13.78 -10.72
CA ALA A 98 -3.64 12.52 -10.37
C ALA A 98 -4.52 11.60 -9.48
N PRO A 99 -5.16 12.09 -8.40
CA PRO A 99 -6.08 11.28 -7.58
C PRO A 99 -7.32 10.71 -8.30
N LEU A 100 -7.72 11.29 -9.44
CA LEU A 100 -8.98 10.98 -10.14
C LEU A 100 -8.81 10.39 -11.55
N ASN A 101 -7.59 10.28 -12.08
CA ASN A 101 -7.30 9.65 -13.37
C ASN A 101 -6.21 8.58 -13.24
N ASN A 102 -6.59 7.30 -13.28
CA ASN A 102 -5.69 6.14 -13.24
C ASN A 102 -4.61 6.22 -12.15
N TYR A 103 -5.04 6.57 -10.92
CA TYR A 103 -4.15 6.81 -9.79
C TYR A 103 -3.29 5.59 -9.41
N LEU A 104 -3.78 4.35 -9.54
CA LEU A 104 -2.99 3.15 -9.22
C LEU A 104 -1.81 2.99 -10.18
N ILE A 105 -2.04 3.16 -11.50
CA ILE A 105 -0.96 3.18 -12.50
C ILE A 105 0.04 4.31 -12.20
N ARG A 106 -0.46 5.52 -11.88
CA ARG A 106 0.37 6.69 -11.55
C ARG A 106 1.29 6.44 -10.36
N SER A 107 0.75 5.92 -9.26
CA SER A 107 1.52 5.65 -8.05
C SER A 107 2.55 4.55 -8.26
N LEU A 108 2.17 3.45 -8.92
CA LEU A 108 3.09 2.33 -9.21
C LEU A 108 4.26 2.72 -10.11
N LEU A 109 4.06 3.66 -11.03
CA LEU A 109 5.09 4.14 -11.95
C LEU A 109 5.84 5.39 -11.47
N GLY A 110 5.53 5.86 -10.26
CA GLY A 110 6.24 6.94 -9.59
C GLY A 110 6.13 8.32 -10.28
N GLU A 111 6.95 9.26 -9.81
CA GLU A 111 6.88 10.70 -10.11
C GLU A 111 6.77 11.04 -11.61
N ALA A 112 7.52 10.33 -12.46
CA ALA A 112 7.58 10.55 -13.91
C ALA A 112 6.23 10.33 -14.61
N VAL A 113 5.38 9.45 -14.07
CA VAL A 113 4.02 9.19 -14.58
C VAL A 113 2.97 9.89 -13.70
N PHE A 114 3.23 10.03 -12.41
CA PHE A 114 2.29 10.57 -11.44
C PHE A 114 1.74 11.94 -11.83
N ASN A 115 2.59 12.82 -12.39
CA ASN A 115 2.24 14.19 -12.75
C ASN A 115 1.78 14.40 -14.19
N LEU A 116 1.59 13.34 -15.00
CA LEU A 116 1.10 13.49 -16.38
C LEU A 116 -0.30 14.13 -16.45
N PRO A 117 -0.66 14.86 -17.52
CA PRO A 117 -1.99 15.47 -17.65
C PRO A 117 -3.17 14.49 -17.54
N ALA A 118 -4.38 15.03 -17.36
CA ALA A 118 -5.61 14.24 -17.44
C ALA A 118 -5.74 13.59 -18.84
N GLY A 119 -6.11 12.31 -18.90
CA GLY A 119 -6.19 11.54 -20.15
C GLY A 119 -4.86 10.98 -20.69
N GLU A 120 -3.69 11.42 -20.22
CA GLU A 120 -2.38 11.00 -20.75
C GLU A 120 -1.86 9.63 -20.25
N ILE A 121 -2.67 8.88 -19.51
CA ILE A 121 -2.31 7.52 -19.10
C ILE A 121 -2.69 6.53 -20.21
N ARG A 122 -1.68 5.87 -20.78
CA ARG A 122 -1.77 5.05 -21.99
C ARG A 122 -1.64 3.55 -21.66
N ARG A 123 -1.94 2.70 -22.64
CA ARG A 123 -1.83 1.23 -22.55
C ARG A 123 -0.45 0.75 -22.08
N GLU A 124 0.62 1.40 -22.56
CA GLU A 124 2.02 1.14 -22.19
C GLU A 124 2.27 1.28 -20.67
N HIS A 125 1.65 2.28 -20.03
CA HIS A 125 1.73 2.45 -18.57
C HIS A 125 1.03 1.31 -17.82
N LEU A 126 -0.13 0.87 -18.31
CA LEU A 126 -0.83 -0.29 -17.73
C LEU A 126 0.02 -1.57 -17.82
N ASP A 127 0.67 -1.82 -18.95
CA ASP A 127 1.47 -3.03 -19.13
C ASP A 127 2.78 -3.00 -18.32
N THR A 128 3.36 -1.80 -18.13
CA THR A 128 4.47 -1.59 -17.18
C THR A 128 4.00 -1.83 -15.74
N ALA A 129 2.85 -1.28 -15.33
CA ALA A 129 2.32 -1.44 -13.98
C ALA A 129 1.95 -2.91 -13.67
N ARG A 130 1.38 -3.65 -14.64
CA ARG A 130 1.17 -5.11 -14.55
C ARG A 130 2.48 -5.86 -14.32
N THR A 131 3.54 -5.47 -15.03
CA THR A 131 4.86 -6.08 -14.91
C THR A 131 5.45 -5.85 -13.52
N LEU A 132 5.35 -4.62 -12.97
CA LEU A 132 5.79 -4.32 -11.61
C LEU A 132 5.03 -5.15 -10.57
N ILE A 133 3.69 -5.16 -10.62
CA ILE A 133 2.85 -5.98 -9.72
C ILE A 133 3.28 -7.45 -9.77
N ALA A 134 3.50 -8.03 -10.96
CA ALA A 134 3.82 -9.44 -11.12
C ALA A 134 5.27 -9.82 -10.74
N GLN A 135 6.20 -8.87 -10.69
CA GLN A 135 7.64 -9.15 -10.50
C GLN A 135 8.23 -8.61 -9.19
N GLN A 136 7.70 -7.51 -8.65
CA GLN A 136 8.30 -6.80 -7.51
C GLN A 136 7.52 -6.98 -6.20
N TYR A 137 6.24 -7.34 -6.26
CA TYR A 137 5.37 -7.47 -5.09
C TYR A 137 5.28 -8.93 -4.64
N ASP A 138 5.63 -9.22 -3.39
CA ASP A 138 5.47 -10.57 -2.81
C ASP A 138 4.03 -10.88 -2.34
N VAL A 139 3.25 -9.83 -2.06
CA VAL A 139 1.93 -9.88 -1.41
C VAL A 139 1.06 -8.77 -1.97
N LEU A 140 -0.16 -9.11 -2.40
CA LEU A 140 -1.17 -8.17 -2.86
C LEU A 140 -2.39 -8.19 -1.93
N LEU A 141 -2.80 -7.02 -1.46
CA LEU A 141 -3.95 -6.85 -0.58
C LEU A 141 -5.09 -6.16 -1.34
N VAL A 142 -6.30 -6.71 -1.22
CA VAL A 142 -7.51 -6.23 -1.89
C VAL A 142 -8.46 -5.70 -0.81
N LEU A 143 -8.74 -4.39 -0.85
CA LEU A 143 -9.47 -3.73 0.25
C LEU A 143 -10.92 -4.25 0.38
N GLU A 144 -11.55 -4.61 -0.73
CA GLU A 144 -12.92 -5.15 -0.78
C GLU A 144 -13.03 -6.62 -0.33
N ASP A 145 -11.91 -7.34 -0.19
CA ASP A 145 -11.88 -8.77 0.17
C ASP A 145 -10.96 -8.99 1.37
N ALA A 146 -11.50 -8.68 2.55
CA ALA A 146 -10.80 -8.81 3.83
C ALA A 146 -10.38 -10.26 4.12
N GLU A 147 -11.17 -11.25 3.70
CA GLU A 147 -10.87 -12.68 3.86
C GLU A 147 -9.72 -13.14 2.95
N LEU A 148 -9.70 -12.69 1.69
CA LEU A 148 -8.56 -12.92 0.80
C LEU A 148 -7.29 -12.27 1.36
N SER A 149 -7.38 -11.00 1.76
CA SER A 149 -6.25 -10.27 2.32
C SER A 149 -5.74 -10.89 3.63
N ALA A 150 -6.63 -11.39 4.50
CA ALA A 150 -6.29 -12.14 5.70
C ALA A 150 -5.48 -13.41 5.37
N ARG A 151 -5.95 -14.24 4.43
CA ARG A 151 -5.22 -15.44 3.98
C ARG A 151 -3.83 -15.09 3.42
N VAL A 152 -3.75 -14.07 2.56
CA VAL A 152 -2.49 -13.67 1.93
C VAL A 152 -1.50 -13.11 2.96
N MET A 153 -1.93 -12.30 3.94
CA MET A 153 -1.06 -11.86 5.04
C MET A 153 -0.62 -13.02 5.93
N HIS A 154 -1.52 -13.95 6.26
CA HIS A 154 -1.20 -15.09 7.12
C HIS A 154 -0.11 -15.98 6.53
N TYR A 155 -0.25 -16.38 5.26
CA TYR A 155 0.69 -17.29 4.62
C TYR A 155 1.91 -16.58 3.99
N GLY A 156 1.72 -15.40 3.42
CA GLY A 156 2.78 -14.61 2.79
C GLY A 156 3.71 -13.95 3.80
N LEU A 157 3.14 -13.16 4.74
CA LEU A 157 3.90 -12.42 5.77
C LEU A 157 4.11 -13.23 7.05
N GLY A 158 3.25 -14.22 7.32
CA GLY A 158 3.31 -15.00 8.55
C GLY A 158 2.51 -14.42 9.72
N TRP A 159 1.66 -13.44 9.44
CA TRP A 159 0.93 -12.68 10.45
C TRP A 159 -0.21 -13.50 11.09
N THR A 160 -0.44 -13.29 12.39
CA THR A 160 -1.55 -13.88 13.14
C THR A 160 -2.70 -12.92 13.33
N HIS A 161 -2.43 -11.60 13.35
CA HIS A 161 -3.45 -10.55 13.39
C HIS A 161 -3.66 -9.97 11.99
N ASP A 162 -4.92 -9.80 11.58
CA ASP A 162 -5.28 -9.36 10.22
C ASP A 162 -6.41 -8.30 10.16
N LEU A 163 -6.79 -7.89 8.94
CA LEU A 163 -7.76 -6.82 8.64
C LEU A 163 -9.17 -7.05 9.21
N ARG A 164 -9.48 -8.26 9.69
CA ARG A 164 -10.77 -8.59 10.33
C ARG A 164 -10.80 -8.17 11.81
N GLU A 165 -9.65 -8.03 12.44
CA GLU A 165 -9.51 -7.65 13.85
C GLU A 165 -9.43 -6.12 14.06
N LEU A 166 -9.07 -5.38 13.01
CA LEU A 166 -8.87 -3.94 13.05
C LEU A 166 -9.47 -3.28 11.81
N HIS A 167 -10.49 -2.44 12.03
CA HIS A 167 -10.98 -1.50 11.03
C HIS A 167 -10.85 -0.07 11.58
N ALA A 168 -9.74 0.61 11.27
CA ALA A 168 -9.38 1.86 11.94
C ALA A 168 -10.30 3.07 11.63
N ASN A 169 -11.19 2.98 10.63
CA ASN A 169 -12.13 4.03 10.26
C ASN A 169 -13.53 3.47 10.00
N ASP A 170 -14.26 3.11 11.06
CA ASP A 170 -15.71 2.91 11.02
C ASP A 170 -16.44 4.28 11.09
N GLN A 171 -16.03 5.23 10.22
CA GLN A 171 -16.73 6.50 10.10
C GLN A 171 -17.98 6.29 9.27
N THR A 172 -19.11 6.14 9.96
CA THR A 172 -20.44 6.27 9.38
C THR A 172 -20.55 7.58 8.59
N ASP A 173 -21.19 7.53 7.42
CA ASP A 173 -21.33 8.70 6.56
C ASP A 173 -21.99 9.87 7.32
N GLY A 174 -21.28 11.00 7.38
CA GLY A 174 -21.82 12.28 7.83
C GLY A 174 -22.85 12.83 6.85
N PRO A 175 -23.66 13.81 7.25
CA PRO A 175 -24.89 14.20 6.56
C PRO A 175 -24.67 14.69 5.12
N ASP A 176 -25.50 14.15 4.21
CA ASP A 176 -25.94 14.51 2.83
C ASP A 176 -25.05 15.29 1.84
N ASP A 177 -24.12 16.14 2.30
CA ASP A 177 -23.22 16.93 1.46
C ASP A 177 -21.78 16.40 1.60
N ASP A 178 -21.52 15.27 0.92
CA ASP A 178 -20.24 14.55 0.96
C ASP A 178 -19.20 15.05 -0.07
N GLY A 179 -19.56 16.07 -0.85
CA GLY A 179 -18.73 16.70 -1.87
C GLY A 179 -18.72 15.97 -3.22
N VAL A 180 -19.36 14.81 -3.33
CA VAL A 180 -19.38 14.02 -4.57
C VAL A 180 -20.21 14.77 -5.63
N PRO A 181 -19.68 14.96 -6.85
CA PRO A 181 -20.43 15.63 -7.91
C PRO A 181 -21.58 14.74 -8.39
N SER A 182 -22.70 15.35 -8.79
CA SER A 182 -23.87 14.60 -9.28
C SER A 182 -23.61 13.85 -10.58
N ASP A 183 -22.60 14.27 -11.35
CA ASP A 183 -22.14 13.66 -12.60
C ASP A 183 -20.85 12.84 -12.42
N VAL A 184 -20.59 12.31 -11.21
CA VAL A 184 -19.37 11.53 -10.87
C VAL A 184 -19.03 10.42 -11.87
N ASP A 185 -20.02 9.85 -12.56
CA ASP A 185 -19.83 8.83 -13.59
C ASP A 185 -18.95 9.30 -14.77
N ASN A 186 -18.87 10.62 -15.01
CA ASN A 186 -17.96 11.23 -15.99
C ASN A 186 -16.46 11.02 -15.64
N LEU A 187 -16.13 10.59 -14.42
CA LEU A 187 -14.77 10.22 -14.00
C LEU A 187 -14.39 8.77 -14.39
N TRP A 188 -15.34 7.89 -14.71
CA TRP A 188 -15.06 6.48 -14.99
C TRP A 188 -14.22 6.24 -16.26
N PRO A 189 -14.40 6.96 -17.38
CA PRO A 189 -13.51 6.84 -18.53
C PRO A 189 -12.03 7.09 -18.19
N TYR A 190 -11.76 8.04 -17.29
CA TYR A 190 -10.41 8.34 -16.78
C TYR A 190 -9.83 7.27 -15.84
N ASN A 191 -10.56 6.19 -15.54
CA ASN A 191 -10.10 5.12 -14.67
C ASN A 191 -10.22 3.72 -15.32
N ALA A 192 -10.48 3.66 -16.63
CA ALA A 192 -10.67 2.41 -17.35
C ALA A 192 -9.44 1.48 -17.33
N LEU A 193 -8.22 2.03 -17.42
CA LEU A 193 -6.98 1.24 -17.37
C LEU A 193 -6.67 0.79 -15.93
N ASP A 194 -6.90 1.65 -14.95
CA ASP A 194 -6.85 1.29 -13.53
C ASP A 194 -7.83 0.16 -13.17
N LEU A 195 -9.02 0.11 -13.80
CA LEU A 195 -9.98 -0.97 -13.60
C LEU A 195 -9.48 -2.30 -14.18
N GLU A 196 -8.76 -2.27 -15.30
CA GLU A 196 -8.06 -3.44 -15.82
C GLU A 196 -6.91 -3.89 -14.90
N LEU A 197 -6.16 -2.95 -14.33
CA LEU A 197 -5.07 -3.24 -13.39
C LEU A 197 -5.59 -3.82 -12.08
N TYR A 198 -6.68 -3.27 -11.55
CA TYR A 198 -7.39 -3.80 -10.37
C TYR A 198 -7.82 -5.26 -10.58
N LYS A 199 -8.44 -5.56 -11.74
CA LYS A 199 -8.84 -6.93 -12.10
C LYS A 199 -7.64 -7.89 -12.20
N PHE A 200 -6.53 -7.41 -12.75
CA PHE A 200 -5.28 -8.17 -12.82
C PHE A 200 -4.71 -8.47 -11.42
N GLY A 201 -4.55 -7.45 -10.57
CA GLY A 201 -4.05 -7.62 -9.20
C GLY A 201 -4.94 -8.50 -8.32
N MET A 202 -6.27 -8.36 -8.43
CA MET A 202 -7.22 -9.24 -7.75
C MET A 202 -7.10 -10.70 -8.24
N THR A 203 -6.82 -10.93 -9.52
CA THR A 203 -6.60 -12.29 -10.05
C THR A 203 -5.33 -12.90 -9.49
N LEU A 204 -4.22 -12.14 -9.42
CA LEU A 204 -2.98 -12.58 -8.79
C LEU A 204 -3.16 -12.90 -7.30
N ALA A 205 -3.77 -12.00 -6.52
CA ALA A 205 -4.03 -12.25 -5.10
C ALA A 205 -4.86 -13.53 -4.85
N LYS A 206 -5.82 -13.85 -5.74
CA LYS A 206 -6.60 -15.09 -5.69
C LYS A 206 -5.77 -16.32 -6.05
N LEU A 207 -4.85 -16.22 -7.01
CA LEU A 207 -3.91 -17.30 -7.35
C LEU A 207 -2.94 -17.57 -6.19
N ASP A 208 -2.43 -16.53 -5.53
CA ASP A 208 -1.57 -16.66 -4.35
C ASP A 208 -2.28 -17.40 -3.21
N ALA A 209 -3.54 -17.04 -2.92
CA ALA A 209 -4.33 -17.73 -1.91
C ALA A 209 -4.52 -19.22 -2.21
N VAL A 210 -4.83 -19.59 -3.46
CA VAL A 210 -4.94 -21.00 -3.89
C VAL A 210 -3.59 -21.73 -3.75
N LEU A 211 -2.48 -21.08 -4.14
CA LEU A 211 -1.13 -21.64 -3.99
C LEU A 211 -0.81 -21.90 -2.51
N TYR A 212 -1.15 -20.95 -1.62
CA TYR A 212 -0.92 -21.10 -0.19
C TYR A 212 -1.76 -22.21 0.43
N ASP A 213 -3.03 -22.35 0.06
CA ASP A 213 -3.88 -23.45 0.54
C ASP A 213 -3.34 -24.83 0.11
N VAL A 214 -2.87 -24.96 -1.13
CA VAL A 214 -2.21 -26.19 -1.63
C VAL A 214 -0.92 -26.48 -0.86
N VAL A 215 -0.07 -25.48 -0.64
CA VAL A 215 1.19 -25.64 0.12
C VAL A 215 0.91 -26.00 1.58
N HIS A 216 -0.11 -25.41 2.21
CA HIS A 216 -0.51 -25.73 3.58
C HIS A 216 -1.03 -27.17 3.70
N ALA A 217 -1.91 -27.60 2.78
CA ALA A 217 -2.42 -28.96 2.74
C ALA A 217 -1.29 -30.00 2.53
N ALA A 218 -0.36 -29.72 1.61
CA ALA A 218 0.80 -30.58 1.35
C ALA A 218 1.73 -30.67 2.57
N ALA A 219 2.02 -29.55 3.24
CA ALA A 219 2.84 -29.54 4.46
C ALA A 219 2.21 -30.37 5.59
N LYS A 220 0.89 -30.29 5.78
CA LYS A 220 0.15 -31.08 6.76
C LYS A 220 0.16 -32.58 6.43
N ALA A 221 0.12 -32.95 5.15
CA ALA A 221 0.18 -34.35 4.71
C ALA A 221 1.59 -34.96 4.81
N LEU A 222 2.64 -34.17 4.54
CA LEU A 222 4.03 -34.62 4.58
C LEU A 222 4.62 -34.62 6.00
N TRP A 223 4.10 -33.79 6.90
CA TRP A 223 4.53 -33.72 8.29
C TRP A 223 3.35 -33.92 9.26
N PRO A 224 2.74 -35.12 9.30
CA PRO A 224 1.74 -35.43 10.31
C PRO A 224 2.41 -35.34 11.68
N VAL A 225 2.04 -34.32 12.45
CA VAL A 225 2.66 -34.04 13.76
C VAL A 225 2.31 -35.18 14.73
N SER A 226 3.22 -36.11 14.91
CA SER A 226 3.23 -36.99 16.08
C SER A 226 3.45 -36.12 17.32
N GLY A 227 2.61 -36.32 18.33
CA GLY A 227 2.27 -35.32 19.35
C GLY A 227 3.36 -34.89 20.35
N GLU A 228 4.64 -35.18 20.11
CA GLU A 228 5.74 -34.90 21.05
C GLU A 228 6.88 -34.04 20.48
N MET A 229 6.95 -33.79 19.16
CA MET A 229 8.10 -33.11 18.53
C MET A 229 7.82 -31.69 17.99
N ALA A 230 6.63 -31.13 18.25
CA ALA A 230 6.20 -29.84 17.70
C ALA A 230 7.12 -28.64 18.05
N GLY A 231 7.88 -28.70 19.16
CA GLY A 231 8.83 -27.66 19.56
C GLY A 231 10.19 -27.69 18.83
N ALA A 232 10.61 -28.84 18.27
CA ALA A 232 11.97 -29.02 17.74
C ALA A 232 12.07 -28.78 16.21
N GLY A 233 11.03 -29.16 15.45
CA GLY A 233 11.07 -29.14 13.98
C GLY A 233 11.24 -27.74 13.36
N MET A 234 10.57 -26.72 13.92
CA MET A 234 10.68 -25.34 13.43
C MET A 234 12.04 -24.69 13.73
N MET A 235 12.72 -25.10 14.81
CA MET A 235 14.09 -24.64 15.11
C MET A 235 15.12 -25.24 14.15
N ALA A 236 14.98 -26.53 13.79
CA ALA A 236 15.93 -27.21 12.90
C ALA A 236 15.96 -26.60 11.48
N ALA A 237 14.79 -26.21 10.94
CA ALA A 237 14.69 -25.54 9.64
C ALA A 237 15.32 -24.13 9.62
N ALA A 238 15.42 -23.46 10.77
CA ALA A 238 16.15 -22.21 10.92
C ALA A 238 17.67 -22.46 11.07
N ALA A 239 18.08 -23.45 11.86
CA ALA A 239 19.49 -23.77 12.11
C ALA A 239 20.25 -24.23 10.85
N ILE A 240 19.60 -25.00 9.96
CA ILE A 240 20.21 -25.44 8.68
C ILE A 240 20.42 -24.26 7.72
N ALA A 241 19.64 -23.18 7.83
CA ALA A 241 19.83 -21.97 7.04
C ALA A 241 20.97 -21.08 7.56
N ASP A 242 21.32 -21.20 8.85
CA ASP A 242 22.35 -20.37 9.50
C ASP A 242 23.76 -20.92 9.27
N GLN A 243 23.92 -22.26 9.18
CA GLN A 243 25.23 -22.91 8.92
C GLN A 243 25.88 -22.58 7.57
N HIS A 244 25.15 -21.96 6.62
CA HIS A 244 25.72 -21.52 5.34
C HIS A 244 26.24 -20.07 5.33
N GLN A 245 26.17 -19.34 6.45
CA GLN A 245 26.83 -18.05 6.59
C GLN A 245 28.30 -18.24 7.01
N SER A 246 29.19 -18.36 6.02
CA SER A 246 30.62 -18.14 6.26
C SER A 246 30.83 -16.66 6.65
N PRO A 247 31.64 -16.36 7.69
CA PRO A 247 31.86 -14.97 8.10
C PRO A 247 32.63 -14.22 7.01
N VAL A 248 31.96 -13.23 6.39
CA VAL A 248 32.61 -12.28 5.48
C VAL A 248 33.56 -11.42 6.30
N ASN A 249 34.86 -11.65 6.11
CA ASN A 249 35.92 -10.97 6.84
C ASN A 249 35.99 -9.50 6.37
N PRO A 250 35.74 -8.50 7.23
CA PRO A 250 35.77 -7.09 6.82
C PRO A 250 37.21 -6.68 6.51
N GLY A 251 37.50 -6.41 5.24
CA GLY A 251 38.79 -5.87 4.81
C GLY A 251 39.11 -4.52 5.49
N PRO A 252 40.40 -4.15 5.58
CA PRO A 252 40.82 -3.00 6.37
C PRO A 252 40.24 -1.69 5.83
N GLN A 253 39.52 -0.96 6.69
CA GLN A 253 39.02 0.37 6.36
C GLN A 253 40.19 1.36 6.20
N THR A 254 40.43 1.80 4.97
CA THR A 254 41.29 2.94 4.69
C THR A 254 40.67 4.21 5.24
N ARG A 255 41.33 4.83 6.23
CA ARG A 255 40.96 6.15 6.74
C ARG A 255 41.11 7.19 5.61
N LEU A 256 40.00 7.72 5.13
CA LEU A 256 40.00 9.00 4.43
C LEU A 256 40.40 10.09 5.44
N GLY A 257 41.49 10.79 5.14
CA GLY A 257 42.05 11.81 6.01
C GLY A 257 41.19 13.07 6.06
N ALA A 258 41.22 13.75 7.20
CA ALA A 258 40.66 15.08 7.33
C ALA A 258 41.42 16.07 6.42
N VAL A 259 40.69 16.86 5.64
CA VAL A 259 41.19 18.09 5.02
C VAL A 259 40.61 19.24 5.83
N GLY A 260 41.47 20.14 6.30
CA GLY A 260 41.15 21.13 7.33
C GLY A 260 40.61 22.46 6.82
N ASP A 261 40.16 23.28 7.78
CA ASP A 261 39.73 24.67 7.61
C ASP A 261 40.81 25.60 7.04
N ALA A 262 40.38 26.45 6.10
CA ALA A 262 40.90 27.78 5.76
C ALA A 262 40.08 28.32 4.56
N THR A 263 39.68 29.57 4.38
CA THR A 263 39.78 30.85 5.14
C THR A 263 38.92 31.88 4.39
N GLY A 264 38.27 32.84 5.08
CA GLY A 264 37.84 34.18 4.58
C GLY A 264 37.01 34.29 3.28
N GLY A 265 35.99 35.12 3.15
CA GLY A 265 35.59 36.33 3.87
C GLY A 265 34.32 36.92 3.22
N PRO A 266 33.90 38.15 3.56
CA PRO A 266 32.52 38.59 3.32
C PRO A 266 32.34 39.39 2.01
N TYR A 267 31.23 39.12 1.31
CA TYR A 267 30.42 40.07 0.52
C TYR A 267 28.97 39.59 0.47
#